data_AF-A0A6N7RR07-F1
#
_entry.id   AF-A0A6N7RR07-F1
#
_cell.length_a   1.000
_cell.length_b   1.000
_cell.length_c   1.000
_cell.angle_alpha   90.00
_cell.angle_beta   90.00
_cell.angle_gamma   90.00
#
_symmetry.space_group_name_H-M   'P 1'
#
loop_
_entity.id
_entity.type
_entity.pdbx_description
1 polymer ?
#
loop_
_entity_poly.entity_id
_entity_poly.type
_entity_poly.pdbx_seq_one_letter_code
_entity_poly.pdbx_strand_id
1 'polypeptide(L)'
;MQAASKRGAKGEGGERVVPETFGGRTIGSPEGVDEHRVIFHSDMNAFYASVEQAERPELRGVPLVVGGHEELRHGIVLAKSAGAKAAGVKTGEALWEARAKCPGLVVVPPRYEVYQAYSAMARRIYYQYTDLVEPFGLDEAWLDLTGSLGLAGGDAAQAAAEISGRMKDELGCTVSIGVSWNKIFAKFGSDYRKPDAVTFVTPENYRRLVWDAPVSELLYVGAATRAKLHSSGIDRIGDLACASPELLRRRLGKIGLVLRTFARGEDATPVKPYDAARNEVDRTVKSFGNGLTAPHDIVSASDAKALIYLLSESVAQRLREARFRASTVSIGVRSAQDLTSYSRQTTLRRATNVTGTVARTAWDLLAANEPLDESRPLRGLHVRASNLEPMDAPQQLELPFDAHRRVLEDLDETIDGLRRRFGNTCIQRGAELLDESLLDLDVKKENVVHPVGYF
;
A
#
# COMPACT_ATOMS: atom_id res chain seq x y z
N MET A 1 33.19 -9.41 -49.19
CA MET A 1 32.06 -9.13 -50.10
C MET A 1 30.85 -9.91 -49.60
N GLN A 2 29.70 -9.24 -49.52
CA GLN A 2 28.36 -9.66 -49.03
C GLN A 2 28.01 -11.14 -49.24
N ALA A 3 27.46 -11.88 -48.27
CA ALA A 3 26.12 -11.83 -47.67
C ALA A 3 24.96 -12.21 -48.62
N ALA A 4 24.33 -13.38 -48.38
CA ALA A 4 22.91 -13.72 -48.59
C ALA A 4 22.65 -15.13 -47.98
N SER A 5 22.06 -15.25 -46.80
CA SER A 5 20.60 -15.32 -46.55
C SER A 5 19.89 -16.47 -47.27
N LYS A 6 19.60 -17.56 -46.55
CA LYS A 6 18.33 -18.30 -46.70
C LYS A 6 17.77 -18.66 -45.32
N ARG A 7 16.59 -18.09 -45.08
CA ARG A 7 15.69 -18.33 -43.96
C ARG A 7 15.32 -19.82 -43.89
N GLY A 8 15.32 -20.38 -42.68
CA GLY A 8 14.76 -21.69 -42.36
C GLY A 8 13.70 -21.54 -41.25
N ALA A 9 12.45 -21.80 -41.65
CA ALA A 9 11.28 -22.23 -40.88
C ALA A 9 11.07 -21.72 -39.44
N LYS A 10 9.97 -20.97 -39.27
CA LYS A 10 9.20 -20.91 -38.01
C LYS A 10 8.80 -22.34 -37.63
N GLY A 11 9.39 -22.86 -36.55
CA GLY A 11 8.91 -24.05 -35.87
C GLY A 11 7.66 -23.71 -35.06
N GLU A 12 6.64 -24.55 -35.25
CA GLU A 12 5.37 -24.56 -34.53
C GLU A 12 5.57 -24.67 -33.02
N GLY A 13 4.58 -24.19 -32.26
CA GLY A 13 4.61 -24.05 -30.80
C GLY A 13 4.84 -25.38 -30.07
N GLY A 14 6.09 -25.69 -29.81
CA GLY A 14 6.47 -26.68 -28.82
C GLY A 14 6.03 -26.19 -27.45
N GLU A 15 5.12 -26.93 -26.83
CA GLU A 15 4.74 -26.80 -25.44
C GLU A 15 6.04 -26.85 -24.60
N ARG A 16 6.44 -25.70 -24.04
CA ARG A 16 7.62 -25.63 -23.17
C ARG A 16 7.27 -26.33 -21.87
N VAL A 17 7.60 -27.62 -21.79
CA VAL A 17 7.45 -28.41 -20.57
C VAL A 17 8.43 -27.86 -19.53
N VAL A 18 7.88 -27.23 -18.49
CA VAL A 18 8.66 -26.79 -17.34
C VAL A 18 9.16 -28.04 -16.61
N PRO A 19 10.45 -28.16 -16.25
CA PRO A 19 10.97 -29.37 -15.62
C PRO A 19 10.21 -29.70 -14.34
N GLU A 20 9.77 -30.96 -14.19
CA GLU A 20 9.14 -31.42 -12.96
C GLU A 20 10.10 -31.36 -11.77
N THR A 21 11.41 -31.42 -12.00
CA THR A 21 12.45 -31.43 -10.97
C THR A 21 13.59 -30.44 -11.27
N PHE A 22 14.21 -29.89 -10.22
CA PHE A 22 15.47 -29.13 -10.31
C PHE A 22 16.38 -29.52 -9.14
N GLY A 23 17.57 -30.05 -9.42
CA GLY A 23 18.50 -30.50 -8.38
C GLY A 23 17.99 -31.72 -7.58
N GLY A 24 17.22 -32.62 -8.21
CA GLY A 24 16.71 -33.84 -7.57
C GLY A 24 15.47 -33.65 -6.69
N ARG A 25 14.89 -32.44 -6.65
CA ARG A 25 13.62 -32.15 -5.95
C ARG A 25 12.54 -31.75 -6.93
N THR A 26 11.31 -32.20 -6.72
CA THR A 26 10.15 -31.78 -7.52
C THR A 26 9.89 -30.29 -7.30
N ILE A 27 9.94 -29.50 -8.38
CA ILE A 27 9.73 -28.05 -8.31
C ILE A 27 8.26 -27.81 -8.00
N GLY A 28 7.96 -27.21 -6.85
CA GLY A 28 6.58 -27.00 -6.41
C GLY A 28 5.85 -28.28 -5.99
N SER A 29 6.59 -29.33 -5.59
CA SER A 29 6.03 -30.27 -4.61
C SER A 29 6.00 -29.57 -3.26
N PRO A 30 4.86 -29.57 -2.56
CA PRO A 30 4.73 -29.06 -1.21
C PRO A 30 5.36 -29.99 -0.17
N GLU A 31 6.54 -30.56 -0.46
CA GLU A 31 7.31 -31.32 0.52
C GLU A 31 7.70 -30.36 1.68
N GLY A 32 6.88 -30.38 2.74
CA GLY A 32 7.01 -29.52 3.90
C GLY A 32 6.01 -28.35 3.99
N VAL A 33 5.04 -28.22 3.08
CA VAL A 33 3.94 -27.24 3.19
C VAL A 33 2.67 -28.00 3.54
N ASP A 34 1.96 -27.55 4.57
CA ASP A 34 0.68 -28.13 4.97
C ASP A 34 -0.39 -27.85 3.89
N GLU A 35 -0.57 -28.80 2.96
CA GLU A 35 -1.58 -28.75 1.89
C GLU A 35 -3.02 -28.73 2.43
N HIS A 36 -3.21 -29.01 3.72
CA HIS A 36 -4.53 -28.98 4.36
C HIS A 36 -5.00 -27.56 4.70
N ARG A 37 -4.16 -26.54 4.51
CA ARG A 37 -4.56 -25.15 4.74
C ARG A 37 -5.63 -24.72 3.74
N VAL A 38 -6.63 -24.00 4.25
CA VAL A 38 -7.71 -23.43 3.46
C VAL A 38 -7.72 -21.92 3.68
N ILE A 39 -6.98 -21.23 2.82
CA ILE A 39 -6.77 -19.78 2.86
C ILE A 39 -7.63 -19.12 1.79
N PHE A 40 -8.48 -18.21 2.23
CA PHE A 40 -9.26 -17.36 1.34
C PHE A 40 -8.57 -16.01 1.24
N HIS A 41 -8.67 -15.38 0.08
CA HIS A 41 -8.46 -13.96 -0.10
C HIS A 41 -9.73 -13.37 -0.71
N SER A 42 -10.40 -12.49 0.02
CA SER A 42 -11.62 -11.81 -0.42
C SER A 42 -11.29 -10.36 -0.78
N ASP A 43 -11.69 -9.92 -1.96
CA ASP A 43 -11.39 -8.59 -2.52
C ASP A 43 -12.66 -7.94 -3.09
N MET A 44 -13.10 -6.82 -2.51
CA MET A 44 -14.31 -6.11 -2.91
C MET A 44 -14.13 -5.39 -4.25
N ASN A 45 -14.97 -5.72 -5.23
CA ASN A 45 -14.83 -5.21 -6.58
C ASN A 45 -15.19 -3.73 -6.66
N ALA A 46 -14.29 -2.92 -7.23
CA ALA A 46 -14.49 -1.47 -7.44
C ALA A 46 -14.88 -0.73 -6.16
N PHE A 47 -14.31 -1.13 -5.01
CA PHE A 47 -14.80 -0.84 -3.67
C PHE A 47 -15.41 0.55 -3.46
N TYR A 48 -14.65 1.64 -3.59
CA TYR A 48 -15.21 2.97 -3.32
C TYR A 48 -16.38 3.31 -4.25
N ALA A 49 -16.30 2.96 -5.54
CA ALA A 49 -17.42 3.20 -6.46
C ALA A 49 -18.65 2.35 -6.12
N SER A 50 -18.44 1.09 -5.72
CA SER A 50 -19.51 0.18 -5.29
C SER A 50 -20.19 0.65 -4.01
N VAL A 51 -19.42 1.13 -3.02
CA VAL A 51 -19.98 1.74 -1.79
C VAL A 51 -20.79 2.98 -2.12
N GLU A 52 -20.28 3.83 -3.02
CA GLU A 52 -21.04 5.01 -3.44
C GLU A 52 -22.35 4.65 -4.14
N GLN A 53 -22.39 3.57 -4.93
CA GLN A 53 -23.61 3.06 -5.55
C GLN A 53 -24.53 2.31 -4.58
N ALA A 54 -24.00 1.72 -3.52
CA ALA A 54 -24.77 1.10 -2.45
C ALA A 54 -25.54 2.16 -1.67
N GLU A 55 -24.84 3.22 -1.25
CA GLU A 55 -25.38 4.35 -0.47
C GLU A 55 -26.28 5.31 -1.27
N ARG A 56 -25.99 5.48 -2.57
CA ARG A 56 -26.70 6.42 -3.45
C ARG A 56 -27.25 5.68 -4.67
N PRO A 57 -28.47 5.11 -4.58
CA PRO A 57 -29.07 4.32 -5.65
C PRO A 57 -29.15 5.04 -7.00
N GLU A 58 -29.25 6.37 -7.01
CA GLU A 58 -29.23 7.22 -8.21
C GLU A 58 -27.91 7.15 -9.00
N LEU A 59 -26.82 6.69 -8.39
CA LEU A 59 -25.52 6.49 -9.05
C LEU A 59 -25.38 5.11 -9.70
N ARG A 60 -26.35 4.21 -9.51
CA ARG A 60 -26.32 2.85 -10.10
C ARG A 60 -26.51 2.93 -11.59
N GLY A 61 -25.70 2.18 -12.34
CA GLY A 61 -25.73 2.17 -13.81
C GLY A 61 -25.14 3.42 -14.48
N VAL A 62 -24.77 4.45 -13.72
CA VAL A 62 -24.11 5.65 -14.24
C VAL A 62 -22.59 5.44 -14.25
N PRO A 63 -21.87 5.79 -15.34
CA PRO A 63 -20.42 5.84 -15.33
C PRO A 63 -19.94 6.88 -14.31
N LEU A 64 -19.35 6.39 -13.22
CA LEU A 64 -18.78 7.23 -12.16
C LEU A 64 -17.34 6.85 -11.82
N VAL A 65 -16.63 7.85 -11.29
CA VAL A 65 -15.36 7.71 -10.58
C VAL A 65 -15.42 8.38 -9.22
N VAL A 66 -14.68 7.80 -8.28
CA VAL A 66 -14.31 8.49 -7.04
C VAL A 66 -12.98 9.18 -7.30
N GLY A 67 -12.92 10.50 -7.13
CA GLY A 67 -11.74 11.31 -7.47
C GLY A 67 -11.44 12.37 -6.41
N GLY A 68 -10.16 12.66 -6.20
CA GLY A 68 -9.74 13.74 -5.30
C GLY A 68 -9.97 15.14 -5.90
N HIS A 69 -9.72 16.17 -5.10
CA HIS A 69 -9.94 17.56 -5.51
C HIS A 69 -8.95 18.00 -6.60
N GLU A 70 -9.47 18.44 -7.76
CA GLU A 70 -8.67 18.92 -8.90
C GLU A 70 -7.83 20.15 -8.52
N GLU A 71 -8.41 21.08 -7.76
CA GLU A 71 -7.79 22.33 -7.31
C GLU A 71 -6.58 22.10 -6.37
N LEU A 72 -6.60 21.02 -5.60
CA LEU A 72 -5.51 20.64 -4.68
C LEU A 72 -4.48 19.71 -5.34
N ARG A 73 -4.46 19.60 -6.69
CA ARG A 73 -3.60 18.68 -7.44
C ARG A 73 -3.77 17.20 -7.06
N HIS A 74 -4.88 16.84 -6.42
CA HIS A 74 -5.29 15.48 -6.06
C HIS A 74 -6.32 14.90 -7.05
N GLY A 75 -6.51 15.53 -8.21
CA GLY A 75 -7.49 15.16 -9.24
C GLY A 75 -7.15 13.90 -10.03
N ILE A 76 -6.96 12.76 -9.34
CA ILE A 76 -6.80 11.44 -9.93
C ILE A 76 -8.00 10.55 -9.64
N VAL A 77 -8.21 9.55 -10.50
CA VAL A 77 -9.21 8.50 -10.30
C VAL A 77 -8.74 7.55 -9.20
N LEU A 78 -9.43 7.53 -8.05
CA LEU A 78 -9.18 6.61 -6.93
C LEU A 78 -9.87 5.26 -7.15
N ALA A 79 -11.13 5.29 -7.62
CA ALA A 79 -11.90 4.11 -7.98
C ALA A 79 -12.85 4.44 -9.14
N LYS A 80 -13.31 3.41 -9.83
CA LYS A 80 -14.16 3.56 -11.02
C LYS A 80 -15.22 2.47 -11.08
N SER A 81 -16.43 2.85 -11.46
CA SER A 81 -17.52 1.93 -11.76
C SER A 81 -17.22 1.04 -12.98
N ALA A 82 -18.02 -0.01 -13.15
CA ALA A 82 -17.95 -0.87 -14.34
C ALA A 82 -18.17 -0.09 -15.64
N GLY A 83 -19.11 0.86 -15.66
CA GLY A 83 -19.37 1.73 -16.82
C GLY A 83 -18.17 2.58 -17.20
N ALA A 84 -17.53 3.22 -16.21
CA ALA A 84 -16.30 3.98 -16.44
C ALA A 84 -15.13 3.09 -16.90
N LYS A 85 -14.98 1.90 -16.31
CA LYS A 85 -13.97 0.90 -16.73
C LYS A 85 -14.18 0.47 -18.18
N ALA A 86 -15.42 0.24 -18.60
CA ALA A 86 -15.75 -0.13 -19.98
C ALA A 86 -15.42 0.98 -20.98
N ALA A 87 -15.50 2.25 -20.57
CA ALA A 87 -15.07 3.40 -21.35
C ALA A 87 -13.54 3.60 -21.38
N GLY A 88 -12.75 2.71 -20.76
CA GLY A 88 -11.29 2.77 -20.76
C GLY A 88 -10.66 3.66 -19.68
N VAL A 89 -11.46 4.14 -18.72
CA VAL A 89 -10.96 4.88 -17.56
C VAL A 89 -10.06 3.97 -16.71
N LYS A 90 -8.94 4.48 -16.21
CA LYS A 90 -7.95 3.76 -15.40
C LYS A 90 -7.83 4.35 -14.00
N THR A 91 -7.51 3.52 -13.02
CA THR A 91 -7.19 4.02 -11.67
C THR A 91 -5.82 4.70 -11.71
N GLY A 92 -5.70 5.84 -11.03
CA GLY A 92 -4.47 6.64 -10.98
C GLY A 92 -4.26 7.61 -12.14
N GLU A 93 -5.15 7.64 -13.14
CA GLU A 93 -5.09 8.64 -14.21
C GLU A 93 -5.75 9.96 -13.79
N ALA A 94 -5.46 11.04 -14.50
CA ALA A 94 -5.99 12.35 -14.19
C ALA A 94 -7.50 12.45 -14.54
N LEU A 95 -8.27 13.20 -13.74
CA LEU A 95 -9.71 13.33 -13.93
C LEU A 95 -10.09 13.93 -15.30
N TRP A 96 -9.30 14.88 -15.81
CA TRP A 96 -9.53 15.43 -17.15
C TRP A 96 -9.37 14.36 -18.25
N GLU A 97 -8.41 13.43 -18.12
CA GLU A 97 -8.24 12.30 -19.06
C GLU A 97 -9.42 11.34 -18.98
N ALA A 98 -9.91 11.08 -17.76
CA ALA A 98 -11.06 10.22 -17.53
C ALA A 98 -12.34 10.82 -18.16
N ARG A 99 -12.58 12.13 -17.99
CA ARG A 99 -13.70 12.85 -18.62
C ARG A 99 -13.61 12.85 -20.14
N ALA A 100 -12.39 12.95 -20.69
CA ALA A 100 -12.18 12.87 -22.14
C ALA A 100 -12.54 11.48 -22.70
N LYS A 101 -12.26 10.41 -21.96
CA LYS A 101 -12.58 9.02 -22.34
C LYS A 101 -14.07 8.68 -22.17
N CYS A 102 -14.71 9.28 -21.17
CA CYS A 102 -16.10 9.00 -20.82
C CYS A 102 -16.90 10.31 -20.74
N PRO A 103 -17.47 10.79 -21.86
CA PRO A 103 -18.38 11.94 -21.85
C PRO A 103 -19.58 11.67 -20.93
N GLY A 104 -19.86 12.59 -20.00
CA GLY A 104 -20.88 12.41 -18.97
C GLY A 104 -20.42 11.67 -17.70
N LEU A 105 -19.11 11.45 -17.55
CA LEU A 105 -18.54 10.84 -16.33
C LEU A 105 -18.89 11.64 -15.08
N VAL A 106 -19.53 10.98 -14.13
CA VAL A 106 -19.81 11.54 -12.81
C VAL A 106 -18.57 11.39 -11.92
N VAL A 107 -18.13 12.49 -11.33
CA VAL A 107 -17.03 12.49 -10.35
C VAL A 107 -17.61 12.76 -8.97
N VAL A 108 -17.33 11.87 -8.02
CA VAL A 108 -17.73 12.05 -6.62
C VAL A 108 -16.50 12.15 -5.71
N PRO A 109 -16.53 13.00 -4.68
CA PRO A 109 -15.44 13.09 -3.72
C PRO A 109 -15.36 11.83 -2.84
N PRO A 110 -14.18 11.44 -2.34
CA PRO A 110 -14.03 10.28 -1.48
C PRO A 110 -14.64 10.51 -0.09
N ARG A 111 -15.45 9.55 0.37
CA ARG A 111 -16.00 9.52 1.74
C ARG A 111 -15.34 8.42 2.58
N TYR A 112 -14.10 8.64 3.00
CA TYR A 112 -13.28 7.62 3.69
C TYR A 112 -13.90 7.05 4.97
N GLU A 113 -14.68 7.84 5.72
CA GLU A 113 -15.39 7.36 6.91
C GLU A 113 -16.43 6.28 6.54
N VAL A 114 -17.15 6.49 5.44
CA VAL A 114 -18.12 5.53 4.91
C VAL A 114 -17.40 4.28 4.40
N TYR A 115 -16.28 4.44 3.69
CA TYR A 115 -15.49 3.31 3.21
C TYR A 115 -14.93 2.47 4.37
N GLN A 116 -14.50 3.10 5.46
CA GLN A 116 -14.06 2.39 6.67
C GLN A 116 -15.22 1.64 7.34
N ALA A 117 -16.42 2.22 7.38
CA ALA A 117 -17.60 1.55 7.92
C ALA A 117 -17.96 0.28 7.12
N TYR A 118 -17.99 0.37 5.79
CA TYR A 118 -18.23 -0.79 4.92
C TYR A 118 -17.14 -1.86 5.07
N SER A 119 -15.88 -1.44 5.16
CA SER A 119 -14.75 -2.35 5.44
C SER A 119 -14.94 -3.09 6.77
N ALA A 120 -15.40 -2.40 7.82
CA ALA A 120 -15.70 -3.02 9.11
C ALA A 120 -16.91 -3.97 9.04
N MET A 121 -17.95 -3.64 8.27
CA MET A 121 -19.10 -4.52 8.05
C MET A 121 -18.70 -5.80 7.30
N ALA A 122 -17.88 -5.68 6.25
CA ALA A 122 -17.32 -6.84 5.54
C ALA A 122 -16.55 -7.76 6.48
N ARG A 123 -15.70 -7.20 7.35
CA ARG A 123 -14.99 -7.99 8.37
C ARG A 123 -15.94 -8.70 9.34
N ARG A 124 -17.06 -8.09 9.73
CA ARG A 124 -18.06 -8.75 10.60
C ARG A 124 -18.67 -9.99 9.94
N ILE A 125 -18.85 -9.98 8.61
CA ILE A 125 -19.25 -11.18 7.86
C ILE A 125 -18.13 -12.23 7.95
N TYR A 126 -16.88 -11.85 7.68
CA TYR A 126 -15.73 -12.74 7.73
C TYR A 126 -15.54 -13.41 9.10
N TYR A 127 -15.75 -12.68 10.20
CA TYR A 127 -15.64 -13.20 11.57
C TYR A 127 -16.66 -14.27 11.93
N GLN A 128 -17.71 -14.47 11.11
CA GLN A 128 -18.65 -15.58 11.30
C GLN A 128 -18.11 -16.91 10.74
N TYR A 129 -17.02 -16.87 9.97
CA TYR A 129 -16.38 -18.06 9.38
C TYR A 129 -15.04 -18.38 10.05
N THR A 130 -14.29 -17.38 10.53
CA THR A 130 -13.01 -17.58 11.21
C THR A 130 -12.63 -16.39 12.07
N ASP A 131 -11.90 -16.61 13.15
CA ASP A 131 -11.25 -15.55 13.94
C ASP A 131 -9.94 -15.06 13.30
N LEU A 132 -9.40 -15.81 12.34
CA LEU A 132 -8.20 -15.48 11.59
C LEU A 132 -8.53 -14.68 10.33
N VAL A 133 -8.76 -13.37 10.51
CA VAL A 133 -8.98 -12.40 9.44
C VAL A 133 -7.86 -11.36 9.43
N GLU A 134 -7.11 -11.28 8.34
CA GLU A 134 -6.02 -10.33 8.15
C GLU A 134 -6.33 -9.34 7.02
N PRO A 135 -6.67 -8.08 7.32
CA PRO A 135 -6.86 -7.05 6.30
C PRO A 135 -5.58 -6.79 5.49
N PHE A 136 -5.74 -6.64 4.18
CA PHE A 136 -4.70 -6.19 3.25
C PHE A 136 -5.05 -4.89 2.53
N GLY A 137 -6.15 -4.26 2.93
CA GLY A 137 -6.67 -3.04 2.35
C GLY A 137 -7.88 -2.57 3.17
N LEU A 138 -8.63 -1.61 2.65
CA LEU A 138 -10.00 -1.40 3.12
C LEU A 138 -10.95 -2.44 2.51
N ASP A 139 -10.64 -2.90 1.31
CA ASP A 139 -11.48 -3.74 0.45
C ASP A 139 -11.08 -5.20 0.42
N GLU A 140 -9.92 -5.56 0.99
CA GLU A 140 -9.39 -6.91 0.90
C GLU A 140 -8.88 -7.47 2.23
N ALA A 141 -9.03 -8.78 2.39
CA ALA A 141 -8.58 -9.52 3.56
C ALA A 141 -8.23 -10.97 3.22
N TRP A 142 -7.24 -11.53 3.92
CA TRP A 142 -7.06 -12.97 4.02
C TRP A 142 -7.89 -13.54 5.15
N LEU A 143 -8.42 -14.75 4.94
CA LEU A 143 -9.12 -15.52 5.95
C LEU A 143 -8.50 -16.92 6.01
N ASP A 144 -8.22 -17.43 7.20
CA ASP A 144 -7.77 -18.82 7.37
C ASP A 144 -8.92 -19.66 7.94
N LEU A 145 -9.52 -20.49 7.08
CA LEU A 145 -10.64 -21.35 7.45
C LEU A 145 -10.17 -22.75 7.84
N THR A 146 -8.86 -23.04 7.85
CA THR A 146 -8.31 -24.39 8.06
C THR A 146 -8.90 -25.07 9.31
N GLY A 147 -8.96 -24.35 10.44
CA GLY A 147 -9.47 -24.86 11.70
C GLY A 147 -11.00 -24.78 11.87
N SER A 148 -11.67 -23.92 11.11
CA SER A 148 -13.11 -23.63 11.26
C SER A 148 -13.97 -24.22 10.15
N LEU A 149 -13.38 -24.74 9.08
CA LEU A 149 -14.11 -25.21 7.89
C LEU A 149 -15.12 -26.30 8.25
N GLY A 150 -14.79 -27.22 9.16
CA GLY A 150 -15.71 -28.25 9.63
C GLY A 150 -16.97 -27.70 10.32
N LEU A 151 -16.87 -26.54 10.98
CA LEU A 151 -18.02 -25.83 11.56
C LEU A 151 -18.83 -25.10 10.49
N ALA A 152 -18.18 -24.68 9.40
CA ALA A 152 -18.79 -24.09 8.22
C ALA A 152 -19.30 -25.12 7.20
N GLY A 153 -19.62 -26.34 7.63
CA GLY A 153 -20.18 -27.40 6.78
C GLY A 153 -19.15 -28.26 6.03
N GLY A 154 -17.85 -27.98 6.19
CA GLY A 154 -16.76 -28.79 5.62
C GLY A 154 -16.43 -28.52 4.15
N ASP A 155 -17.16 -27.64 3.47
CA ASP A 155 -16.97 -27.34 2.05
C ASP A 155 -16.53 -25.88 1.83
N ALA A 156 -15.30 -25.70 1.34
CA ALA A 156 -14.74 -24.39 1.04
C ALA A 156 -15.48 -23.69 -0.13
N ALA A 157 -16.03 -24.44 -1.09
CA ALA A 157 -16.81 -23.87 -2.18
C ALA A 157 -18.12 -23.27 -1.68
N GLN A 158 -18.81 -24.00 -0.79
CA GLN A 158 -20.01 -23.49 -0.14
C GLN A 158 -19.71 -22.24 0.69
N ALA A 159 -18.69 -22.28 1.55
CA ALA A 159 -18.32 -21.13 2.38
C ALA A 159 -17.98 -19.88 1.53
N ALA A 160 -17.21 -20.05 0.45
CA ALA A 160 -16.88 -18.95 -0.45
C ALA A 160 -18.11 -18.38 -1.17
N ALA A 161 -19.02 -19.25 -1.64
CA ALA A 161 -20.27 -18.83 -2.27
C ALA A 161 -21.18 -18.08 -1.29
N GLU A 162 -21.28 -18.56 -0.04
CA GLU A 162 -22.06 -17.92 1.01
C GLU A 162 -21.50 -16.54 1.37
N ILE A 163 -20.18 -16.42 1.59
CA ILE A 163 -19.52 -15.12 1.83
C ILE A 163 -19.83 -14.17 0.66
N SER A 164 -19.67 -14.62 -0.58
CA SER A 164 -19.95 -13.78 -1.76
C SER A 164 -21.41 -13.31 -1.81
N GLY A 165 -22.35 -14.23 -1.57
CA GLY A 165 -23.78 -13.90 -1.52
C GLY A 165 -24.11 -12.88 -0.43
N ARG A 166 -23.57 -13.07 0.79
CA ARG A 166 -23.78 -12.16 1.91
C ARG A 166 -23.19 -10.78 1.69
N MET A 167 -22.00 -10.69 1.09
CA MET A 167 -21.42 -9.39 0.71
C MET A 167 -22.36 -8.61 -0.21
N LYS A 168 -23.00 -9.30 -1.16
CA LYS A 168 -23.96 -8.70 -2.08
C LYS A 168 -25.29 -8.34 -1.40
N ASP A 169 -25.84 -9.24 -0.60
CA ASP A 169 -27.17 -9.09 0.00
C ASP A 169 -27.16 -8.11 1.19
N GLU A 170 -26.13 -8.15 2.04
CA GLU A 170 -26.03 -7.31 3.23
C GLU A 170 -25.38 -5.95 2.95
N LEU A 171 -24.41 -5.88 2.02
CA LEU A 171 -23.63 -4.66 1.75
C LEU A 171 -23.86 -4.06 0.36
N GLY A 172 -24.60 -4.72 -0.52
CA GLY A 172 -24.77 -4.27 -1.91
C GLY A 172 -23.47 -4.26 -2.72
N CYS A 173 -22.41 -4.95 -2.25
CA CYS A 173 -21.09 -4.97 -2.86
C CYS A 173 -20.70 -6.39 -3.27
N THR A 174 -20.11 -6.57 -4.45
CA THR A 174 -19.60 -7.89 -4.86
C THR A 174 -18.14 -8.08 -4.45
N VAL A 175 -17.75 -9.33 -4.20
CA VAL A 175 -16.36 -9.71 -3.92
C VAL A 175 -15.86 -10.72 -4.95
N SER A 176 -14.56 -10.72 -5.19
CA SER A 176 -13.89 -11.83 -5.86
C SER A 176 -13.04 -12.56 -4.84
N ILE A 177 -13.20 -13.88 -4.76
CA ILE A 177 -12.57 -14.72 -3.73
C ILE A 177 -11.61 -15.69 -4.39
N GLY A 178 -10.36 -15.72 -3.93
CA GLY A 178 -9.42 -16.77 -4.27
C GLY A 178 -9.24 -17.72 -3.10
N VAL A 179 -9.21 -19.03 -3.37
CA VAL A 179 -9.05 -20.08 -2.37
C VAL A 179 -7.80 -20.90 -2.69
N SER A 180 -6.91 -21.07 -1.72
CA SER A 180 -5.66 -21.84 -1.86
C SER A 180 -5.09 -22.30 -0.51
N TRP A 181 -3.98 -23.05 -0.52
CA TRP A 181 -3.22 -23.46 0.67
C TRP A 181 -2.24 -22.39 1.18
N ASN A 182 -2.08 -21.29 0.45
CA ASN A 182 -1.23 -20.17 0.86
C ASN A 182 -1.80 -18.80 0.45
N LYS A 183 -1.31 -17.74 1.09
CA LYS A 183 -1.80 -16.37 0.89
C LYS A 183 -1.56 -15.84 -0.53
N ILE A 184 -0.42 -16.17 -1.11
CA ILE A 184 0.01 -15.64 -2.41
C ILE A 184 -0.90 -16.16 -3.51
N PHE A 185 -1.18 -17.46 -3.52
CA PHE A 185 -2.03 -18.09 -4.52
C PHE A 185 -3.51 -17.77 -4.28
N ALA A 186 -3.95 -17.63 -3.02
CA ALA A 186 -5.28 -17.11 -2.71
C ALA A 186 -5.45 -15.68 -3.27
N LYS A 187 -4.48 -14.79 -3.06
CA LYS A 187 -4.48 -13.43 -3.63
C LYS A 187 -4.57 -13.48 -5.17
N PHE A 188 -3.69 -14.26 -5.80
CA PHE A 188 -3.72 -14.47 -7.25
C PHE A 188 -5.10 -14.93 -7.74
N GLY A 189 -5.72 -15.91 -7.07
CA GLY A 189 -7.05 -16.42 -7.43
C GLY A 189 -8.13 -15.34 -7.40
N SER A 190 -8.10 -14.45 -6.40
CA SER A 190 -9.07 -13.35 -6.31
C SER A 190 -8.94 -12.33 -7.43
N ASP A 191 -7.73 -12.14 -7.97
CA ASP A 191 -7.44 -11.23 -9.09
C ASP A 191 -7.68 -11.88 -10.47
N TYR A 192 -7.58 -13.22 -10.56
CA TYR A 192 -7.57 -13.96 -11.83
C TYR A 192 -8.85 -13.82 -12.66
N ARG A 193 -10.04 -13.81 -12.03
CA ARG A 193 -11.35 -13.77 -12.71
C ARG A 193 -12.28 -12.66 -12.21
N LYS A 194 -11.76 -11.44 -12.00
CA LYS A 194 -12.61 -10.31 -11.58
C LYS A 194 -13.58 -9.84 -12.69
N PRO A 195 -14.80 -9.39 -12.35
CA PRO A 195 -15.40 -9.27 -11.01
C PRO A 195 -16.33 -10.44 -10.64
N ASP A 196 -16.72 -10.51 -9.36
CA ASP A 196 -17.76 -11.39 -8.80
C ASP A 196 -17.53 -12.89 -9.07
N ALA A 197 -16.32 -13.37 -8.76
CA ALA A 197 -15.93 -14.76 -9.02
C ALA A 197 -15.22 -15.41 -7.85
N VAL A 198 -15.40 -16.73 -7.72
CA VAL A 198 -14.62 -17.59 -6.83
C VAL A 198 -13.65 -18.43 -7.66
N THR A 199 -12.35 -18.37 -7.33
CA THR A 199 -11.30 -19.10 -8.04
C THR A 199 -10.52 -20.00 -7.07
N PHE A 200 -10.47 -21.29 -7.38
CA PHE A 200 -9.68 -22.27 -6.63
C PHE A 200 -8.31 -22.47 -7.28
N VAL A 201 -7.25 -22.18 -6.53
CA VAL A 201 -5.87 -22.53 -6.89
C VAL A 201 -5.45 -23.71 -6.02
N THR A 202 -5.34 -24.89 -6.64
CA THR A 202 -5.08 -26.18 -5.97
C THR A 202 -3.73 -26.77 -6.41
N PRO A 203 -3.12 -27.68 -5.62
CA PRO A 203 -1.86 -28.33 -5.98
C PRO A 203 -1.89 -29.00 -7.38
N GLU A 204 -3.07 -29.43 -7.83
CA GLU A 204 -3.28 -30.06 -9.12
C GLU A 204 -3.35 -29.07 -10.28
N ASN A 205 -3.75 -27.81 -10.03
CA ASN A 205 -4.05 -26.86 -11.10
C ASN A 205 -3.11 -25.64 -11.17
N TYR A 206 -2.32 -25.37 -10.13
CA TYR A 206 -1.57 -24.11 -10.04
C TYR A 206 -0.51 -23.94 -11.13
N ARG A 207 0.08 -25.03 -11.64
CA ARG A 207 1.02 -24.94 -12.76
C ARG A 207 0.33 -24.39 -14.01
N ARG A 208 -0.88 -24.87 -14.31
CA ARG A 208 -1.66 -24.38 -15.46
C ARG A 208 -2.23 -22.98 -15.24
N LEU A 209 -2.63 -22.64 -14.01
CA LEU A 209 -3.25 -21.35 -13.72
C LEU A 209 -2.23 -20.25 -13.42
N VAL A 210 -1.35 -20.49 -12.45
CA VAL A 210 -0.40 -19.52 -11.92
C VAL A 210 0.86 -19.47 -12.78
N TRP A 211 1.50 -20.61 -13.10
CA TRP A 211 2.79 -20.55 -13.80
C TRP A 211 2.70 -20.02 -15.23
N ASP A 212 1.55 -20.21 -15.90
CA ASP A 212 1.32 -19.66 -17.23
C ASP A 212 1.03 -18.15 -17.24
N ALA A 213 0.71 -17.57 -16.09
CA ALA A 213 0.44 -16.15 -15.97
C ALA A 213 1.73 -15.31 -16.13
N PRO A 214 1.62 -14.07 -16.65
CA PRO A 214 2.71 -13.12 -16.64
C PRO A 214 3.28 -12.92 -15.24
N VAL A 215 4.60 -12.75 -15.14
CA VAL A 215 5.27 -12.59 -13.84
C VAL A 215 4.78 -11.37 -13.04
N SER A 216 4.20 -10.38 -13.72
CA SER A 216 3.58 -9.19 -13.11
C SER A 216 2.29 -9.47 -12.33
N GLU A 217 1.65 -10.61 -12.55
CA GLU A 217 0.46 -11.03 -11.79
C GLU A 217 0.82 -11.61 -10.42
N LEU A 218 2.11 -11.90 -10.16
CA LEU A 218 2.56 -12.36 -8.86
C LEU A 218 2.62 -11.18 -7.87
N LEU A 219 2.08 -11.38 -6.67
CA LEU A 219 2.15 -10.39 -5.59
C LEU A 219 3.61 -9.95 -5.36
N TYR A 220 3.80 -8.63 -5.19
CA TYR A 220 5.10 -7.94 -5.09
C TYR A 220 5.92 -7.78 -6.38
N VAL A 221 5.42 -8.20 -7.55
CA VAL A 221 6.07 -7.94 -8.84
C VAL A 221 5.49 -6.70 -9.52
N GLY A 222 5.90 -5.52 -9.06
CA GLY A 222 5.57 -4.24 -9.73
C GLY A 222 6.35 -4.00 -11.03
N ALA A 223 6.05 -2.91 -11.73
CA ALA A 223 6.62 -2.58 -13.04
C ALA A 223 8.17 -2.60 -13.08
N ALA A 224 8.82 -2.06 -12.04
CA ALA A 224 10.28 -2.05 -11.95
C ALA A 224 10.88 -3.46 -11.76
N THR A 225 10.25 -4.29 -10.94
CA THR A 225 10.67 -5.69 -10.73
C THR A 225 10.45 -6.50 -12.00
N ARG A 226 9.30 -6.35 -12.65
CA ARG A 226 8.98 -6.95 -13.96
C ARG A 226 10.05 -6.61 -14.99
N ALA A 227 10.43 -5.34 -15.13
CA ALA A 227 11.45 -4.92 -16.09
C ALA A 227 12.82 -5.61 -15.84
N LYS A 228 13.22 -5.75 -14.57
CA LYS A 228 14.46 -6.46 -14.19
C LYS A 228 14.39 -7.95 -14.53
N LEU A 229 13.26 -8.60 -14.24
CA LEU A 229 13.04 -10.02 -14.56
C LEU A 229 13.01 -10.26 -16.07
N HIS A 230 12.29 -9.43 -16.81
CA HIS A 230 12.24 -9.47 -18.27
C HIS A 230 13.63 -9.34 -18.91
N SER A 231 14.48 -8.43 -18.41
CA SER A 231 15.88 -8.29 -18.86
C SER A 231 16.76 -9.53 -18.60
N SER A 232 16.24 -10.49 -17.83
CA SER A 232 16.88 -11.78 -17.54
C SER A 232 16.14 -12.96 -18.20
N GLY A 233 15.19 -12.70 -19.11
CA GLY A 233 14.40 -13.71 -19.81
C GLY A 233 13.33 -14.39 -18.96
N ILE A 234 12.91 -13.76 -17.86
CA ILE A 234 11.87 -14.26 -16.95
C ILE A 234 10.59 -13.46 -17.18
N ASP A 235 9.63 -14.06 -17.88
CA ASP A 235 8.39 -13.40 -18.31
C ASP A 235 7.14 -13.96 -17.65
N ARG A 236 7.17 -15.22 -17.25
CA ARG A 236 6.07 -15.91 -16.57
C ARG A 236 6.42 -16.25 -15.12
N ILE A 237 5.39 -16.53 -14.32
CA ILE A 237 5.58 -16.98 -12.93
C ILE A 237 6.33 -18.33 -12.90
N GLY A 238 6.08 -19.22 -13.86
CA GLY A 238 6.81 -20.48 -13.99
C GLY A 238 8.32 -20.28 -14.24
N ASP A 239 8.69 -19.31 -15.08
CA ASP A 239 10.10 -18.97 -15.33
C ASP A 239 10.79 -18.53 -14.03
N LEU A 240 10.10 -17.72 -13.22
CA LEU A 240 10.60 -17.24 -11.93
C LEU A 240 10.73 -18.39 -10.92
N ALA A 241 9.79 -19.33 -10.90
CA ALA A 241 9.86 -20.53 -10.07
C ALA A 241 11.08 -21.41 -10.43
N CYS A 242 11.44 -21.48 -11.71
CA CYS A 242 12.57 -22.27 -12.21
C CYS A 242 13.90 -21.52 -12.24
N ALA A 243 13.91 -20.21 -12.04
CA ALA A 243 15.14 -19.41 -12.08
C ALA A 243 16.15 -19.81 -10.98
N SER A 244 17.44 -19.63 -11.29
CA SER A 244 18.53 -19.87 -10.35
C SER A 244 18.44 -18.91 -9.14
N PRO A 245 18.57 -19.41 -7.89
CA PRO A 245 18.65 -18.57 -6.70
C PRO A 245 19.78 -17.53 -6.77
N GLU A 246 20.92 -17.90 -7.34
CA GLU A 246 22.11 -17.05 -7.48
C GLU A 246 21.83 -15.89 -8.43
N LEU A 247 21.15 -16.16 -9.55
CA LEU A 247 20.71 -15.13 -10.49
C LEU A 247 19.76 -14.15 -9.81
N LEU A 248 18.73 -14.65 -9.14
CA LEU A 248 17.71 -13.81 -8.49
C LEU A 248 18.31 -12.99 -7.35
N ARG A 249 19.21 -13.57 -6.54
CA ARG A 249 19.92 -12.85 -5.49
C ARG A 249 20.81 -11.75 -6.06
N ARG A 250 21.48 -11.98 -7.20
CA ARG A 250 22.30 -10.96 -7.87
C ARG A 250 21.47 -9.83 -8.46
N ARG A 251 20.33 -10.15 -9.09
CA ARG A 251 19.48 -9.18 -9.79
C ARG A 251 18.57 -8.38 -8.86
N LEU A 252 18.01 -9.02 -7.84
CA LEU A 252 16.97 -8.46 -6.98
C LEU A 252 17.35 -8.44 -5.50
N GLY A 253 18.44 -9.08 -5.09
CA GLY A 253 18.81 -9.20 -3.67
C GLY A 253 17.92 -10.21 -2.93
N LYS A 254 17.63 -9.94 -1.66
CA LYS A 254 16.84 -10.84 -0.79
C LYS A 254 15.43 -11.09 -1.33
N ILE A 255 14.78 -10.06 -1.89
CA ILE A 255 13.41 -10.18 -2.41
C ILE A 255 13.34 -11.14 -3.61
N GLY A 256 14.40 -11.30 -4.39
CA GLY A 256 14.43 -12.28 -5.48
C GLY A 256 14.23 -13.71 -5.00
N LEU A 257 14.79 -14.06 -3.83
CA LEU A 257 14.61 -15.38 -3.24
C LEU A 257 13.17 -15.58 -2.73
N VAL A 258 12.62 -14.55 -2.09
CA VAL A 258 11.23 -14.56 -1.60
C VAL A 258 10.23 -14.72 -2.76
N LEU A 259 10.41 -13.97 -3.85
CA LEU A 259 9.56 -14.07 -5.03
C LEU A 259 9.61 -15.46 -5.68
N ARG A 260 10.76 -16.14 -5.63
CA ARG A 260 10.89 -17.53 -6.09
C ARG A 260 10.11 -18.50 -5.20
N THR A 261 10.18 -18.34 -3.88
CA THR A 261 9.36 -19.11 -2.92
C THR A 261 7.87 -18.90 -3.19
N PHE A 262 7.46 -17.65 -3.43
CA PHE A 262 6.08 -17.30 -3.79
C PHE A 262 5.63 -17.94 -5.11
N ALA A 263 6.45 -17.87 -6.16
CA ALA A 263 6.16 -18.50 -7.45
C ALA A 263 6.01 -20.02 -7.37
N ARG A 264 6.61 -20.66 -6.36
CA ARG A 264 6.55 -22.11 -6.12
C ARG A 264 5.40 -22.55 -5.21
N GLY A 265 4.61 -21.62 -4.67
CA GLY A 265 3.54 -21.93 -3.71
C GLY A 265 4.07 -22.36 -2.34
N GLU A 266 5.31 -21.98 -2.02
CA GLU A 266 6.02 -22.36 -0.78
C GLU A 266 5.82 -21.31 0.34
N ASP A 267 4.84 -20.41 0.22
CA ASP A 267 4.53 -19.43 1.27
C ASP A 267 3.84 -20.11 2.47
N ALA A 268 4.54 -20.15 3.60
CA ALA A 268 4.05 -20.69 4.86
C ALA A 268 3.58 -19.60 5.85
N THR A 269 3.49 -18.34 5.41
CA THR A 269 3.13 -17.23 6.30
C THR A 269 1.70 -17.42 6.84
N PRO A 270 1.47 -17.37 8.17
CA PRO A 270 0.14 -17.52 8.74
C PRO A 270 -0.71 -16.29 8.47
N VAL A 271 -2.04 -16.44 8.43
CA VAL A 271 -2.98 -15.33 8.53
C VAL A 271 -2.96 -14.85 9.98
N LYS A 272 -2.69 -13.56 10.18
CA LYS A 272 -2.61 -12.96 11.51
C LYS A 272 -3.99 -12.47 11.94
N PRO A 273 -4.38 -12.68 13.20
CA PRO A 273 -5.61 -12.11 13.72
C PRO A 273 -5.52 -10.58 13.73
N TYR A 274 -6.66 -9.95 13.50
CA TYR A 274 -6.81 -8.51 13.58
C TYR A 274 -7.32 -8.11 14.97
N ASP A 275 -6.59 -7.19 15.62
CA ASP A 275 -6.97 -6.57 16.86
C ASP A 275 -7.91 -5.38 16.57
N ALA A 276 -9.20 -5.54 16.86
CA ALA A 276 -10.20 -4.50 16.65
C ALA A 276 -10.03 -3.30 17.60
N ALA A 277 -9.45 -3.48 18.79
CA ALA A 277 -9.23 -2.39 19.74
C ALA A 277 -8.09 -1.48 19.30
N ARG A 278 -7.05 -2.08 18.70
CA ARG A 278 -5.94 -1.36 18.07
C ARG A 278 -6.20 -1.00 16.62
N ASN A 279 -7.29 -1.55 16.06
CA ASN A 279 -7.65 -1.44 14.65
C ASN A 279 -6.47 -1.90 13.74
N GLU A 280 -5.69 -2.89 14.17
CA GLU A 280 -4.41 -3.29 13.57
C GLU A 280 -4.22 -4.81 13.55
N VAL A 281 -3.39 -5.29 12.63
CA VAL A 281 -2.81 -6.63 12.72
C VAL A 281 -1.52 -6.51 13.51
N ASP A 282 -1.18 -7.47 14.38
CA ASP A 282 0.09 -7.42 15.12
C ASP A 282 1.30 -7.35 14.17
N ARG A 283 1.79 -6.13 13.98
CA ARG A 283 2.94 -5.80 13.15
C ARG A 283 3.78 -4.74 13.86
N THR A 284 5.09 -4.89 13.76
CA THR A 284 6.02 -3.95 14.37
C THR A 284 6.16 -2.72 13.49
N VAL A 285 5.59 -1.60 13.94
CA VAL A 285 5.75 -0.30 13.30
C VAL A 285 7.24 0.03 13.17
N LYS A 286 7.69 0.41 11.96
CA LYS A 286 9.11 0.66 11.65
C LYS A 286 9.45 2.14 11.47
N SER A 287 8.46 2.97 11.17
CA SER A 287 8.64 4.39 10.91
C SER A 287 7.31 5.13 10.92
N PHE A 288 7.37 6.42 11.24
CA PHE A 288 6.27 7.38 11.06
C PHE A 288 6.65 8.39 9.99
N GLY A 289 5.79 8.64 9.02
CA GLY A 289 6.05 9.61 7.97
C GLY A 289 4.81 10.36 7.55
N ASN A 290 5.02 11.56 7.02
CA ASN A 290 3.99 12.36 6.37
C ASN A 290 4.64 13.08 5.19
N GLY A 291 3.89 13.28 4.12
CA GLY A 291 4.32 14.15 3.04
C GLY A 291 3.16 14.62 2.20
N LEU A 292 3.41 15.71 1.49
CA LEU A 292 2.39 16.46 0.77
C LEU A 292 2.92 16.82 -0.63
N THR A 293 2.06 16.64 -1.64
CA THR A 293 2.26 17.33 -2.92
C THR A 293 1.75 18.75 -2.72
N ALA A 294 2.64 19.73 -2.82
CA ALA A 294 2.32 21.10 -2.45
C ALA A 294 1.25 21.70 -3.40
N PRO A 295 0.32 22.53 -2.89
CA PRO A 295 -0.71 23.19 -3.70
C PRO A 295 -0.13 24.00 -4.86
N HIS A 296 1.03 24.62 -4.63
CA HIS A 296 1.84 25.29 -5.64
C HIS A 296 3.28 24.76 -5.59
N ASP A 297 4.08 25.08 -6.62
CA ASP A 297 5.47 24.65 -6.67
C ASP A 297 6.31 25.46 -5.68
N ILE A 298 7.11 24.77 -4.87
CA ILE A 298 7.94 25.34 -3.81
C ILE A 298 9.20 25.90 -4.47
N VAL A 299 9.35 27.22 -4.43
CA VAL A 299 10.48 27.95 -5.03
C VAL A 299 11.30 28.73 -4.01
N SER A 300 10.82 28.84 -2.76
CA SER A 300 11.46 29.63 -1.72
C SER A 300 11.79 28.81 -0.46
N ALA A 301 12.76 29.31 0.30
CA ALA A 301 13.14 28.77 1.61
C ALA A 301 12.00 28.87 2.63
N SER A 302 11.18 29.92 2.57
CA SER A 302 10.04 30.12 3.46
C SER A 302 8.98 29.04 3.26
N ASP A 303 8.58 28.77 2.02
CA ASP A 303 7.52 27.80 1.69
C ASP A 303 7.96 26.39 2.08
N ALA A 304 9.21 26.03 1.73
CA ALA A 304 9.78 24.74 2.08
C ALA A 304 9.84 24.54 3.60
N LYS A 305 10.21 25.59 4.35
CA LYS A 305 10.29 25.54 5.81
C LYS A 305 8.91 25.44 6.44
N ALA A 306 7.92 26.20 5.97
CA ALA A 306 6.54 26.10 6.44
C ALA A 306 6.02 24.66 6.30
N LEU A 307 6.17 24.07 5.11
CA LEU A 307 5.73 22.72 4.84
C LEU A 307 6.49 21.66 5.66
N ILE A 308 7.82 21.79 5.79
CA ILE A 308 8.61 20.85 6.61
C ILE A 308 8.14 20.88 8.06
N TYR A 309 7.86 22.05 8.63
CA TYR A 309 7.42 22.15 10.02
C TYR A 309 6.05 21.53 10.21
N LEU A 310 5.11 21.81 9.31
CA LEU A 310 3.77 21.23 9.29
C LEU A 310 3.81 19.69 9.24
N LEU A 311 4.61 19.12 8.32
CA LEU A 311 4.81 17.68 8.19
C LEU A 311 5.51 17.08 9.42
N SER A 312 6.54 17.75 9.93
CA SER A 312 7.32 17.29 11.09
C SER A 312 6.48 17.23 12.36
N GLU A 313 5.57 18.19 12.53
CA GLU A 313 4.67 18.23 13.67
C GLU A 313 3.66 17.09 13.63
N SER A 314 3.09 16.80 12.46
CA SER A 314 2.25 15.62 12.26
C SER A 314 3.00 14.31 12.58
N VAL A 315 4.25 14.18 12.12
CA VAL A 315 5.09 13.00 12.40
C VAL A 315 5.42 12.88 13.88
N ALA A 316 5.79 13.99 14.53
CA ALA A 316 6.17 14.01 15.95
C ALA A 316 4.97 13.74 16.87
N GLN A 317 3.80 14.29 16.55
CA GLN A 317 2.56 13.99 17.25
C GLN A 317 2.20 12.50 17.15
N ARG A 318 2.29 11.91 15.95
CA ARG A 318 2.05 10.47 15.75
C ARG A 318 3.04 9.59 16.54
N LEU A 319 4.32 9.98 16.61
CA LEU A 319 5.32 9.31 17.45
C LEU A 319 4.92 9.33 18.94
N ARG A 320 4.49 10.48 19.46
CA ARG A 320 4.08 10.63 20.86
C ARG A 320 2.81 9.83 21.19
N GLU A 321 1.81 9.87 20.31
CA GLU A 321 0.58 9.09 20.44
C GLU A 321 0.87 7.58 20.47
N ALA A 322 1.79 7.12 19.61
CA ALA A 322 2.22 5.73 19.58
C ALA A 322 3.30 5.37 20.61
N ARG A 323 3.68 6.31 21.49
CA ARG A 323 4.67 6.12 22.57
C ARG A 323 6.08 5.74 22.08
N PHE A 324 6.51 6.29 20.93
CA PHE A 324 7.84 6.08 20.36
C PHE A 324 8.69 7.36 20.32
N ARG A 325 10.01 7.17 20.29
CA ARG A 325 11.02 8.14 19.84
C ARG A 325 11.71 7.59 18.61
N ALA A 326 12.28 8.47 17.78
CA ALA A 326 13.00 8.08 16.58
C ALA A 326 14.41 8.66 16.58
N SER A 327 15.39 7.87 16.16
CA SER A 327 16.78 8.32 16.05
C SER A 327 17.17 8.65 14.61
N THR A 328 16.40 8.28 13.61
CA THR A 328 16.69 8.63 12.20
C THR A 328 15.60 9.54 11.65
N VAL A 329 16.01 10.66 11.06
CA VAL A 329 15.12 11.60 10.36
C VAL A 329 15.50 11.61 8.88
N SER A 330 14.49 11.62 8.03
CA SER A 330 14.64 11.62 6.58
C SER A 330 13.72 12.64 5.92
N ILE A 331 14.24 13.26 4.86
CA ILE A 331 13.51 14.15 3.95
C ILE A 331 13.45 13.48 2.58
N GLY A 332 12.26 13.37 2.02
CA GLY A 332 12.01 13.02 0.64
C GLY A 332 11.59 14.26 -0.13
N VAL A 333 12.13 14.41 -1.34
CA VAL A 333 11.90 15.56 -2.21
C VAL A 333 11.41 15.07 -3.55
N ARG A 334 10.41 15.75 -4.10
CA ARG A 334 9.92 15.53 -5.47
C ARG A 334 10.14 16.78 -6.31
N SER A 335 10.81 16.62 -7.44
CA SER A 335 11.04 17.70 -8.43
C SER A 335 9.74 18.08 -9.15
N ALA A 336 9.53 19.36 -9.43
CA ALA A 336 8.39 19.81 -10.24
C ALA A 336 8.61 19.67 -11.75
N GLN A 337 9.87 19.59 -12.20
CA GLN A 337 10.22 19.56 -13.63
C GLN A 337 9.94 18.20 -14.27
N ASP A 338 10.32 17.13 -13.58
CA ASP A 338 10.30 15.76 -14.10
C ASP A 338 9.62 14.76 -13.16
N LEU A 339 9.07 15.25 -12.03
CA LEU A 339 8.41 14.44 -11.01
C LEU A 339 9.29 13.34 -10.40
N THR A 340 10.60 13.40 -10.60
CA THR A 340 11.56 12.48 -9.98
C THR A 340 11.65 12.75 -8.49
N SER A 341 12.04 11.71 -7.73
CA SER A 341 12.15 11.80 -6.28
C SER A 341 13.49 11.28 -5.80
N TYR A 342 14.00 11.93 -4.77
CA TYR A 342 15.14 11.44 -4.00
C TYR A 342 14.88 11.61 -2.50
N SER A 343 15.68 10.93 -1.68
CA SER A 343 15.63 11.09 -0.22
C SER A 343 17.02 11.26 0.38
N ARG A 344 17.08 11.95 1.52
CA ARG A 344 18.25 12.06 2.39
C ARG A 344 17.84 11.75 3.81
N GLN A 345 18.75 11.18 4.58
CA GLN A 345 18.50 10.84 5.98
C GLN A 345 19.75 11.06 6.81
N THR A 346 19.57 11.29 8.10
CA THR A 346 20.63 11.31 9.10
C THR A 346 20.17 10.65 10.38
N THR A 347 21.11 10.09 11.14
CA THR A 347 20.86 9.46 12.42
C THR A 347 21.36 10.38 13.53
N LEU A 348 20.42 10.81 14.38
CA LEU A 348 20.65 11.56 15.60
C LEU A 348 21.29 10.66 16.65
N ARG A 349 22.18 11.23 17.47
CA ARG A 349 22.80 10.53 18.60
C ARG A 349 21.78 10.12 19.66
N ARG A 350 20.76 10.97 19.86
CA ARG A 350 19.70 10.79 20.84
C ARG A 350 18.36 10.76 20.13
N ALA A 351 17.59 9.69 20.31
CA ALA A 351 16.26 9.59 19.73
C ALA A 351 15.35 10.72 20.25
N THR A 352 14.43 11.16 19.41
CA THR A 352 13.56 12.28 19.70
C THR A 352 12.16 12.05 19.16
N ASN A 353 11.20 12.67 19.81
CA ASN A 353 9.84 12.89 19.37
C ASN A 353 9.47 14.38 19.50
N VAL A 354 10.50 15.24 19.62
CA VAL A 354 10.34 16.69 19.73
C VAL A 354 10.19 17.28 18.34
N THR A 355 9.08 17.98 18.11
CA THR A 355 8.70 18.54 16.82
C THR A 355 9.80 19.40 16.23
N GLY A 356 10.32 20.34 17.02
CA GLY A 356 11.34 21.28 16.57
C GLY A 356 12.66 20.60 16.19
N THR A 357 13.01 19.49 16.85
CA THR A 357 14.22 18.73 16.50
C THR A 357 14.05 18.01 15.17
N VAL A 358 12.92 17.32 14.97
CA VAL A 358 12.60 16.67 13.69
C VAL A 358 12.57 17.69 12.55
N ALA A 359 11.90 18.83 12.75
CA ALA A 359 11.77 19.87 11.75
C ALA A 359 13.12 20.51 11.38
N ARG A 360 13.95 20.85 12.36
CA ARG A 360 15.30 21.40 12.09
C ARG A 360 16.17 20.39 11.35
N THR A 361 16.19 19.13 11.78
CA THR A 361 16.99 18.10 11.10
C THR A 361 16.52 17.87 9.66
N ALA A 362 15.21 17.84 9.40
CA ALA A 362 14.67 17.73 8.05
C ALA A 362 15.02 18.96 7.18
N TRP A 363 14.95 20.17 7.76
CA TRP A 363 15.36 21.41 7.10
C TRP A 363 16.84 21.41 6.74
N ASP A 364 17.73 21.05 7.67
CA ASP A 364 19.18 21.03 7.45
C ASP A 364 19.54 20.04 6.34
N LEU A 365 18.85 18.89 6.28
CA LEU A 365 19.01 17.92 5.19
C LEU A 365 18.59 18.49 3.84
N LEU A 366 17.48 19.23 3.77
CA LEU A 366 17.03 19.87 2.53
C LEU A 366 18.01 20.96 2.10
N ALA A 367 18.32 21.90 2.99
CA ALA A 367 19.18 23.05 2.71
C ALA A 367 20.60 22.65 2.28
N ALA A 368 21.12 21.53 2.79
CA ALA A 368 22.43 21.02 2.40
C ALA A 368 22.45 20.33 1.02
N ASN A 369 21.30 19.93 0.47
CA ASN A 369 21.22 19.11 -0.73
C ASN A 369 20.45 19.77 -1.89
N GLU A 370 19.67 20.82 -1.62
CA GLU A 370 18.81 21.44 -2.62
C GLU A 370 18.93 22.98 -2.57
N PRO A 371 19.41 23.63 -3.65
CA PRO A 371 19.22 25.06 -3.80
C PRO A 371 17.72 25.33 -4.00
N LEU A 372 17.15 26.17 -3.14
CA LEU A 372 15.76 26.62 -3.24
C LEU A 372 15.72 27.91 -4.05
N ASP A 373 15.56 27.77 -5.36
CA ASP A 373 15.41 28.87 -6.29
C ASP A 373 14.38 28.53 -7.40
N GLU A 374 13.93 29.55 -8.12
CA GLU A 374 12.95 29.41 -9.21
C GLU A 374 13.45 28.52 -10.37
N SER A 375 14.76 28.28 -10.48
CA SER A 375 15.32 27.45 -11.53
C SER A 375 15.11 25.95 -11.27
N ARG A 376 14.86 25.55 -10.02
CA ARG A 376 14.66 24.15 -9.60
C ARG A 376 13.50 24.01 -8.60
N PRO A 377 12.25 24.31 -9.03
CA PRO A 377 11.07 24.19 -8.18
C PRO A 377 10.82 22.76 -7.68
N LEU A 378 10.32 22.65 -6.44
CA LEU A 378 9.93 21.37 -5.85
C LEU A 378 8.40 21.20 -5.88
N ARG A 379 7.95 19.98 -6.13
CA ARG A 379 6.53 19.61 -6.19
C ARG A 379 5.99 19.06 -4.88
N GLY A 380 6.84 18.50 -4.04
CA GLY A 380 6.40 17.88 -2.80
C GLY A 380 7.54 17.51 -1.88
N LEU A 381 7.22 17.48 -0.59
CA LEU A 381 8.13 17.16 0.50
C LEU A 381 7.55 16.05 1.37
N HIS A 382 8.42 15.20 1.90
CA HIS A 382 8.07 14.10 2.78
C HIS A 382 9.02 14.05 3.97
N VAL A 383 8.50 14.12 5.19
CA VAL A 383 9.29 13.93 6.42
C VAL A 383 8.99 12.53 6.95
N ARG A 384 10.04 11.78 7.31
CA ARG A 384 9.89 10.46 7.95
C ARG A 384 10.89 10.28 9.07
N ALA A 385 10.42 9.73 10.18
CA ALA A 385 11.16 9.33 11.35
C ALA A 385 11.20 7.80 11.46
N SER A 386 12.38 7.22 11.65
CA SER A 386 12.62 5.77 11.71
C SER A 386 13.67 5.41 12.77
N ASN A 387 13.99 4.11 12.88
CA ASN A 387 14.82 3.56 13.95
C ASN A 387 14.22 3.91 15.33
N LEU A 388 13.05 3.33 15.55
CA LEU A 388 12.15 3.65 16.64
C LEU A 388 12.59 2.95 17.93
N GLU A 389 12.48 3.68 19.05
CA GLU A 389 12.62 3.13 20.40
C GLU A 389 11.38 3.50 21.24
N PRO A 390 10.89 2.61 22.11
CA PRO A 390 9.83 2.96 23.06
C PRO A 390 10.19 4.17 23.93
N MET A 391 9.21 5.01 24.27
CA MET A 391 9.45 6.21 25.11
C MET A 391 9.90 5.88 26.54
N ASP A 392 9.59 4.69 27.03
CA ASP A 392 10.03 4.17 28.34
C ASP A 392 11.43 3.54 28.29
N ALA A 393 12.03 3.39 27.10
CA ALA A 393 13.41 2.96 26.98
C ALA A 393 14.35 4.00 27.64
N PRO A 394 15.32 3.54 28.45
CA PRO A 394 16.27 4.43 29.10
C PRO A 394 17.13 5.12 28.05
N GLN A 395 17.27 6.44 28.17
CA GLN A 395 18.01 7.25 27.22
C GLN A 395 19.18 7.93 27.92
N GLN A 396 20.39 7.78 27.36
CA GLN A 396 21.58 8.44 27.87
C GLN A 396 21.44 9.96 27.72
N LEU A 397 21.70 10.69 28.81
CA LEU A 397 21.79 12.15 28.79
C LEU A 397 23.14 12.59 28.20
N GLU A 398 23.12 13.66 27.41
CA GLU A 398 24.33 14.27 26.86
C GLU A 398 24.82 15.41 27.78
N LEU A 399 26.14 15.55 27.89
CA LEU A 399 26.77 16.68 28.59
C LEU A 399 27.23 17.74 27.57
N PRO A 400 26.98 19.04 27.84
CA PRO A 400 26.25 19.58 29.00
C PRO A 400 24.76 19.26 28.94
N PHE A 401 24.13 19.08 30.11
CA PHE A 401 22.70 18.74 30.17
C PHE A 401 21.85 19.83 29.51
N ASP A 402 21.09 19.45 28.50
CA ASP A 402 20.17 20.32 27.79
C ASP A 402 18.84 20.43 28.56
N ALA A 403 18.78 21.37 29.51
CA ALA A 403 17.54 21.66 30.27
C ALA A 403 16.43 22.21 29.35
N HIS A 404 16.79 22.88 28.25
CA HIS A 404 15.84 23.45 27.31
C HIS A 404 15.06 22.36 26.56
N ARG A 405 15.66 21.19 26.34
CA ARG A 405 14.95 20.05 25.76
C ARG A 405 13.71 19.63 26.55
N ARG A 406 13.78 19.62 27.89
CA ARG A 406 12.63 19.24 28.71
C ARG A 406 11.47 20.22 28.54
N VAL A 407 11.78 21.51 28.44
CA VAL A 407 10.78 22.56 28.15
C VAL A 407 10.12 22.32 26.79
N LEU A 408 10.87 21.89 25.77
CA LEU A 408 10.32 21.57 24.45
C LEU A 408 9.44 20.32 24.46
N GLU A 409 9.82 19.29 25.22
CA GLU A 409 9.03 18.07 25.41
C GLU A 409 7.69 18.40 26.09
N ASP A 410 7.72 19.15 27.20
CA ASP A 410 6.52 19.59 27.92
C ASP A 410 5.61 20.49 27.04
N LEU A 411 6.21 21.35 26.20
CA LEU A 411 5.48 22.19 25.25
C LEU A 411 4.74 21.34 24.20
N ASP A 412 5.44 20.39 23.57
CA ASP A 412 4.84 19.52 22.56
C ASP A 412 3.70 18.67 23.15
N GLU A 413 3.86 18.14 24.37
CA GLU A 413 2.79 17.40 25.06
C GLU A 413 1.57 18.28 25.38
N THR A 414 1.80 19.54 25.76
CA THR A 414 0.74 20.53 26.01
C THR A 414 -0.04 20.84 24.73
N ILE A 415 0.67 21.08 23.61
CA ILE A 415 0.07 21.34 22.30
C ILE A 415 -0.78 20.13 21.87
N ASP A 416 -0.26 18.92 21.99
CA ASP A 416 -1.02 17.70 21.68
C ASP A 416 -2.28 17.55 22.54
N GLY A 417 -2.21 17.94 23.82
CA GLY A 417 -3.36 17.97 24.72
C GLY A 417 -4.45 18.93 24.27
N LEU A 418 -4.08 20.10 23.76
CA LEU A 418 -5.02 21.08 23.21
C LEU A 418 -5.61 20.60 21.89
N ARG A 419 -4.79 20.06 20.99
CA ARG A 419 -5.24 19.53 19.70
C ARG A 419 -6.20 18.36 19.81
N ARG A 420 -5.99 17.47 20.79
CA ARG A 420 -6.94 16.38 21.08
C ARG A 420 -8.32 16.88 21.49
N ARG A 421 -8.42 18.07 22.10
CA ARG A 421 -9.68 18.63 22.60
C ARG A 421 -10.37 19.57 21.61
N PHE A 422 -9.59 20.33 20.85
CA PHE A 422 -10.10 21.46 20.05
C PHE A 422 -9.78 21.33 18.54
N GLY A 423 -9.15 20.24 18.11
CA GLY A 423 -8.74 20.02 16.72
C GLY A 423 -7.32 20.51 16.43
N ASN A 424 -6.72 20.04 15.33
CA ASN A 424 -5.30 20.31 15.03
C ASN A 424 -5.03 21.77 14.67
N THR A 425 -6.04 22.51 14.20
CA THR A 425 -5.96 23.92 13.82
C THR A 425 -6.07 24.88 15.01
N CYS A 426 -6.31 24.39 16.24
CA CYS A 426 -6.49 25.27 17.41
C CYS A 426 -5.21 26.03 17.80
N ILE A 427 -4.04 25.49 17.47
CA ILE A 427 -2.72 26.08 17.66
C ILE A 427 -1.89 25.77 16.43
N GLN A 428 -1.30 26.81 15.85
CA GLN A 428 -0.46 26.73 14.66
C GLN A 428 0.90 27.37 14.93
N ARG A 429 1.93 26.93 14.23
CA ARG A 429 3.24 27.59 14.30
C ARG A 429 3.22 28.83 13.44
N GLY A 430 3.88 29.89 13.89
CA GLY A 430 4.05 31.10 13.07
C GLY A 430 4.77 30.86 11.73
N ALA A 431 5.46 29.73 11.57
CA ALA A 431 6.04 29.32 10.29
C ALA A 431 4.97 28.95 9.24
N GLU A 432 3.78 28.51 9.64
CA GLU A 432 2.66 28.21 8.74
C GLU A 432 2.07 29.49 8.14
N LEU A 433 2.17 30.63 8.83
CA LEU A 433 1.75 31.95 8.31
C LEU A 433 2.62 32.46 7.15
N LEU A 434 3.73 31.77 6.84
CA LEU A 434 4.56 32.12 5.69
C LEU A 434 3.91 31.70 4.37
N ASP A 435 2.95 30.77 4.42
CA ASP A 435 2.21 30.28 3.27
C ASP A 435 0.73 30.13 3.64
N GLU A 436 -0.09 31.10 3.20
CA GLU A 436 -1.53 31.14 3.49
C GLU A 436 -2.27 29.88 2.98
N SER A 437 -1.73 29.20 1.95
CA SER A 437 -2.36 27.98 1.41
C SER A 437 -2.26 26.78 2.35
N LEU A 438 -1.44 26.86 3.42
CA LEU A 438 -1.26 25.79 4.39
C LEU A 438 -2.10 25.97 5.66
N LEU A 439 -2.70 27.14 5.89
CA LEU A 439 -3.32 27.49 7.17
C LEU A 439 -4.55 26.65 7.53
N ASP A 440 -5.29 26.18 6.53
CA ASP A 440 -6.50 25.38 6.75
C ASP A 440 -6.26 23.87 6.61
N LEU A 441 -5.02 23.44 6.33
CA LEU A 441 -4.70 22.03 6.11
C LEU A 441 -4.50 21.28 7.43
N ASP A 442 -5.41 20.36 7.74
CA ASP A 442 -5.18 19.37 8.79
C ASP A 442 -4.36 18.20 8.22
N VAL A 443 -3.05 18.39 8.01
CA VAL A 443 -2.18 17.36 7.43
C VAL A 443 -2.13 16.06 8.23
N LYS A 444 -2.54 16.07 9.51
CA LYS A 444 -2.65 14.84 10.29
C LYS A 444 -3.88 14.05 9.87
N LYS A 445 -5.02 14.70 9.66
CA LYS A 445 -6.30 14.10 9.23
C LYS A 445 -6.37 13.86 7.72
N GLU A 446 -5.89 14.80 6.92
CA GLU A 446 -5.96 14.78 5.45
C GLU A 446 -4.91 13.85 4.83
N ASN A 447 -3.70 13.80 5.40
CA ASN A 447 -2.65 12.86 4.95
C ASN A 447 -2.67 11.57 5.78
N VAL A 448 -3.85 11.14 6.19
CA VAL A 448 -4.06 9.74 6.57
C VAL A 448 -4.25 8.96 5.27
N VAL A 449 -3.20 8.24 4.85
CA VAL A 449 -3.35 7.25 3.79
C VAL A 449 -4.34 6.23 4.30
N HIS A 450 -5.47 6.04 3.63
CA HIS A 450 -6.45 5.01 3.98
C HIS A 450 -6.25 3.77 3.08
N PRO A 451 -6.22 2.55 3.66
CA PRO A 451 -6.26 2.29 5.11
C PRO A 451 -5.03 2.91 5.81
N VAL A 452 -5.23 3.49 7.01
CA VAL A 452 -4.13 4.01 7.86
C VAL A 452 -3.09 2.92 7.85
N GLY A 453 -1.95 3.15 7.19
CA GLY A 453 -1.07 2.06 6.76
C GLY A 453 -0.83 1.08 7.92
N TYR A 454 -1.53 -0.05 7.87
CA TYR A 454 -1.49 -1.06 8.92
C TYR A 454 -0.20 -1.85 8.70
N PHE A 455 0.93 -1.32 9.17
CA PHE A 455 2.27 -1.86 8.95
C PHE A 455 3.03 -2.17 10.22
#